data_AF-A0A2S7WQ59-F1
#
_entry.id   AF-A0A2S7WQ59-F1
#
_cell.length_a   1.000
_cell.length_b   1.000
_cell.length_c   1.000
_cell.angle_alpha   90.00
_cell.angle_beta   90.00
_cell.angle_gamma   90.00
#
_symmetry.space_group_name_H-M   'P 1'
#
loop_
_entity.id
_entity.type
_entity.pdbx_description
1 polymer ?
#
loop_
_entity_poly.entity_id
_entity_poly.type
_entity_poly.pdbx_seq_one_letter_code
_entity_poly.pdbx_strand_id
1 'polypeptide(L)'
;MKVEEYIPRFYPIKPWNETRSFYSDLIDNHNFELTPMLDLVDYIIKSKISDRVFGTISNHTMLTMSIYEKIELGREMLRIYFDSTEKKWFYKYYSRPDKLIQFEREYDKELGIEKFNQFISFVKW
;
A
#
# COMPACT_ATOMS: atom_id res chain seq x y z
N MET A 1 -13.19 29.65 17.61
CA MET A 1 -12.33 28.50 17.23
C MET A 1 -12.13 28.60 15.73
N LYS A 2 -10.90 28.91 15.25
CA LYS A 2 -10.64 28.92 13.80
C LYS A 2 -10.63 27.47 13.33
N VAL A 3 -11.50 27.14 12.38
CA VAL A 3 -11.39 25.87 11.64
C VAL A 3 -10.13 26.03 10.80
N GLU A 4 -9.08 25.26 11.09
CA GLU A 4 -7.95 25.19 10.17
C GLU A 4 -8.46 24.71 8.81
N GLU A 5 -8.20 25.48 7.77
CA GLU A 5 -8.62 25.17 6.42
C GLU A 5 -7.85 23.92 5.95
N TYR A 6 -8.56 22.85 5.63
CA TYR A 6 -7.95 21.60 5.19
C TYR A 6 -7.25 21.80 3.84
N ILE A 7 -5.93 21.59 3.79
CA ILE A 7 -5.13 21.63 2.56
C ILE A 7 -4.83 20.19 2.14
N PRO A 8 -5.40 19.70 1.03
CA PRO A 8 -5.14 18.35 0.53
C PRO A 8 -3.64 18.16 0.22
N ARG A 9 -3.10 17.01 0.62
CA ARG A 9 -1.74 16.58 0.27
C ARG A 9 -1.82 15.34 -0.58
N PHE A 10 -1.09 15.32 -1.69
CA PHE A 10 -1.12 14.23 -2.64
C PHE A 10 0.24 13.55 -2.74
N TYR A 11 0.23 12.23 -2.92
CA TYR A 11 1.41 11.48 -3.33
C TYR A 11 1.50 11.38 -4.85
N PRO A 12 2.73 11.39 -5.42
CA PRO A 12 2.92 11.05 -6.82
C PRO A 12 2.61 9.57 -7.03
N ILE A 13 1.87 9.24 -8.09
CA ILE A 13 1.68 7.84 -8.49
C ILE A 13 2.93 7.32 -9.15
N LYS A 14 3.21 6.04 -8.93
CA LYS A 14 4.21 5.29 -9.67
C LYS A 14 3.53 4.20 -10.49
N PRO A 15 3.89 4.05 -11.78
CA PRO A 15 3.51 2.88 -12.56
C PRO A 15 3.91 1.59 -11.83
N TRP A 16 3.08 0.56 -11.91
CA TRP A 16 3.32 -0.70 -11.19
C TRP A 16 4.67 -1.34 -11.54
N ASN A 17 5.09 -1.26 -12.80
CA ASN A 17 6.40 -1.75 -13.23
C ASN A 17 7.56 -1.00 -12.55
N GLU A 18 7.43 0.31 -12.32
CA GLU A 18 8.44 1.07 -11.57
C GLU A 18 8.46 0.68 -10.09
N THR A 19 7.28 0.50 -9.48
CA THR A 19 7.18 -0.01 -8.10
C THR A 19 7.81 -1.40 -7.96
N ARG A 20 7.60 -2.28 -8.94
CA ARG A 20 8.21 -3.61 -9.00
C ARG A 20 9.74 -3.51 -9.09
N SER A 21 10.25 -2.72 -10.03
CA SER A 21 11.68 -2.50 -10.21
C SER A 21 12.33 -1.94 -8.95
N PHE A 22 11.66 -1.02 -8.26
CA PHE A 22 12.15 -0.47 -7.00
C PHE A 22 12.33 -1.55 -5.91
N TYR A 23 11.35 -2.44 -5.70
CA TYR A 23 11.52 -3.50 -4.71
C TYR A 23 12.57 -4.54 -5.11
N SER A 24 12.65 -4.88 -6.41
CA SER A 24 13.72 -5.75 -6.91
C SER A 24 15.09 -5.16 -6.62
N ASP A 25 15.29 -3.87 -6.91
CA ASP A 25 16.55 -3.16 -6.65
C ASP A 25 16.94 -3.18 -5.16
N LEU A 26 15.98 -2.94 -4.25
CA LEU A 26 16.25 -3.03 -2.81
C LEU A 26 16.67 -4.44 -2.37
N ILE A 27 16.10 -5.49 -2.97
CA ILE A 27 16.44 -6.88 -2.66
C ILE A 27 17.82 -7.21 -3.24
N ASP A 28 18.01 -6.99 -4.54
CA ASP A 28 19.14 -7.48 -5.31
C ASP A 28 20.42 -6.66 -5.04
N ASN A 29 20.29 -5.33 -4.86
CA ASN A 29 21.43 -4.42 -4.76
C ASN A 29 21.64 -3.87 -3.34
N HIS A 30 20.62 -3.95 -2.46
CA HIS A 30 20.69 -3.38 -1.11
C HIS A 30 20.44 -4.37 0.03
N ASN A 31 20.28 -5.67 -0.25
CA ASN A 31 20.09 -6.75 0.73
C ASN A 31 18.88 -6.57 1.66
N PHE A 32 17.82 -5.92 1.19
CA PHE A 32 16.57 -5.83 1.95
C PHE A 32 15.78 -7.14 1.86
N GLU A 33 15.24 -7.62 2.98
CA GLU A 33 14.35 -8.79 3.03
C GLU A 33 12.90 -8.45 2.64
N LEU A 34 12.70 -7.92 1.42
CA LEU A 34 11.40 -7.42 0.95
C LEU A 34 10.76 -8.31 -0.12
N THR A 35 11.19 -9.57 -0.29
CA THR A 35 10.57 -10.51 -1.23
C THR A 35 9.05 -10.57 -1.11
N PRO A 36 8.43 -10.59 0.09
CA PRO A 36 6.97 -10.58 0.19
C PRO A 36 6.31 -9.33 -0.41
N MET A 37 6.94 -8.15 -0.29
CA MET A 37 6.46 -6.91 -0.92
C MET A 37 6.54 -7.01 -2.45
N LEU A 38 7.64 -7.56 -2.98
CA LEU A 38 7.78 -7.80 -4.42
C LEU A 38 6.72 -8.80 -4.93
N ASP A 39 6.48 -9.89 -4.19
CA ASP A 39 5.46 -10.89 -4.54
C ASP A 39 4.05 -10.27 -4.56
N LEU A 40 3.74 -9.38 -3.61
CA LEU A 40 2.47 -8.64 -3.59
C LEU A 40 2.33 -7.73 -4.83
N VAL A 41 3.39 -7.01 -5.21
CA VAL A 41 3.37 -6.16 -6.40
C VAL A 41 3.23 -6.98 -7.67
N ASP A 42 3.94 -8.10 -7.78
CA ASP A 42 3.81 -9.05 -8.89
C ASP A 42 2.38 -9.61 -8.98
N TYR A 43 1.77 -9.92 -7.85
CA TYR A 43 0.38 -10.33 -7.77
C TYR A 43 -0.57 -9.24 -8.28
N ILE A 44 -0.40 -7.99 -7.83
CA ILE A 44 -1.21 -6.85 -8.28
C ILE A 44 -1.11 -6.68 -9.80
N ILE A 45 0.11 -6.69 -10.36
CA ILE A 45 0.37 -6.56 -11.81
C ILE A 45 -0.30 -7.68 -12.60
N LYS A 46 -0.18 -8.93 -12.15
CA LYS A 46 -0.76 -10.10 -12.84
C LYS A 46 -2.28 -10.19 -12.70
N SER A 47 -2.85 -9.48 -11.74
CA SER A 47 -4.29 -9.42 -11.50
C SER A 47 -4.95 -8.24 -12.21
N LYS A 48 -6.29 -8.26 -12.33
CA LYS A 48 -7.09 -7.12 -12.81
C LYS A 48 -7.18 -5.96 -11.81
N ILE A 49 -6.54 -6.07 -10.64
CA ILE A 49 -6.54 -5.03 -9.61
C ILE A 49 -5.72 -3.83 -10.10
N SER A 50 -4.61 -4.08 -10.80
CA SER A 50 -3.72 -3.04 -11.33
C SER A 50 -4.41 -2.01 -12.25
N ASP A 51 -5.50 -2.40 -12.92
CA ASP A 51 -6.32 -1.52 -13.77
C ASP A 51 -7.19 -0.53 -12.97
N ARG A 52 -7.45 -0.83 -11.69
CA ARG A 52 -8.41 -0.11 -10.84
C ARG A 52 -7.77 0.63 -9.68
N VAL A 53 -6.55 0.27 -9.31
CA VAL A 53 -5.83 0.85 -8.18
C VAL A 53 -4.49 1.42 -8.60
N PHE A 54 -4.17 2.56 -8.00
CA PHE A 54 -2.95 3.30 -8.20
C PHE A 54 -2.07 3.18 -6.98
N GLY A 55 -0.77 2.98 -7.21
CA GLY A 55 0.22 2.76 -6.17
C GLY A 55 1.26 3.88 -6.10
N THR A 56 1.87 4.01 -4.94
CA THR A 56 3.08 4.77 -4.71
C THR A 56 3.88 4.14 -3.58
N ILE A 57 5.15 4.50 -3.49
CA ILE A 57 6.04 4.06 -2.43
C ILE A 57 6.24 5.25 -1.51
N SER A 58 5.72 5.16 -0.29
CA SER A 58 5.81 6.25 0.69
C SER A 58 7.19 6.30 1.36
N ASN A 59 7.81 5.15 1.58
CA ASN A 59 9.18 4.95 2.06
C ASN A 59 9.70 3.58 1.58
N HIS A 60 10.95 3.22 1.87
CA HIS A 60 11.57 2.00 1.33
C HIS A 60 10.80 0.68 1.59
N THR A 61 9.91 0.62 2.58
CA THR A 61 9.21 -0.61 2.96
C THR A 61 7.68 -0.53 2.84
N MET A 62 7.12 0.64 2.51
CA MET A 62 5.68 0.88 2.56
C MET A 62 5.07 1.20 1.20
N LEU A 63 4.22 0.29 0.73
CA LEU A 63 3.35 0.48 -0.41
C LEU A 63 2.09 1.25 0.03
N THR A 64 1.74 2.30 -0.70
CA THR A 64 0.51 3.08 -0.49
C THR A 64 -0.34 3.02 -1.74
N MET A 65 -1.63 2.76 -1.59
CA MET A 65 -2.56 2.50 -2.68
C MET A 65 -3.87 3.26 -2.52
N SER A 66 -4.50 3.60 -3.64
CA SER A 66 -5.85 4.16 -3.69
C SER A 66 -6.52 3.81 -5.02
N ILE A 67 -7.85 3.93 -5.09
CA ILE A 67 -8.61 3.86 -6.35
C ILE A 67 -8.56 5.16 -7.17
N TYR A 68 -7.93 6.20 -6.63
CA TYR A 68 -7.84 7.50 -7.30
C TYR A 68 -6.47 7.71 -7.94
N GLU A 69 -6.46 8.27 -9.17
CA GLU A 69 -5.26 8.71 -9.88
C GLU A 69 -4.56 9.92 -9.21
N LYS A 70 -5.11 10.42 -8.11
CA LYS A 70 -4.41 11.35 -7.21
C LYS A 70 -4.58 10.83 -5.80
N ILE A 71 -3.53 10.19 -5.28
CA ILE A 71 -3.55 9.59 -3.95
C ILE A 71 -3.49 10.70 -2.91
N GLU A 72 -4.66 11.13 -2.42
CA GLU A 72 -4.78 12.11 -1.34
C GLU A 72 -4.52 11.44 0.01
N LEU A 73 -3.69 12.09 0.84
CA LEU A 73 -3.35 11.60 2.16
C LEU A 73 -4.62 11.40 3.01
N GLY A 74 -4.86 10.14 3.40
CA GLY A 74 -5.94 9.77 4.30
C GLY A 74 -7.31 9.55 3.64
N ARG A 75 -7.47 9.83 2.34
CA ARG A 75 -8.73 9.55 1.62
C ARG A 75 -8.64 8.21 0.90
N GLU A 76 -9.51 7.27 1.25
CA GLU A 76 -9.61 5.94 0.61
C GLU A 76 -8.22 5.41 0.25
N MET A 77 -7.38 5.29 1.26
CA MET A 77 -5.95 5.03 1.14
C MET A 77 -5.60 3.79 1.96
N LEU A 78 -4.97 2.81 1.32
CA LEU A 78 -4.44 1.62 1.96
C LEU A 78 -2.92 1.71 2.02
N ARG A 79 -2.35 1.51 3.20
CA ARG A 79 -0.91 1.35 3.41
C ARG A 79 -0.62 -0.09 3.80
N ILE A 80 0.35 -0.67 3.11
CA ILE A 80 0.80 -2.04 3.33
C ILE A 80 2.32 -2.01 3.50
N TYR A 81 2.82 -2.67 4.54
CA TYR A 81 4.23 -2.99 4.65
C TYR A 81 4.42 -4.37 5.26
N PHE A 82 5.59 -4.95 5.02
CA PHE A 82 6.02 -6.21 5.60
C PHE A 82 7.19 -5.95 6.54
N ASP A 83 7.07 -6.39 7.79
CA ASP A 83 8.17 -6.42 8.75
C ASP A 83 8.92 -7.75 8.60
N SER A 84 10.15 -7.68 8.11
CA SER A 84 10.98 -8.86 7.89
C SER A 84 11.54 -9.45 9.19
N THR A 85 11.58 -8.70 10.28
CA THR A 85 12.05 -9.20 11.59
C THR A 85 10.95 -10.01 12.24
N GLU A 86 9.74 -9.45 12.30
CA GLU A 86 8.58 -10.12 12.91
C GLU A 86 7.91 -11.13 11.96
N LYS A 87 8.27 -11.11 10.67
CA LYS A 87 7.63 -11.88 9.59
C LYS A 87 6.12 -11.63 9.54
N LYS A 88 5.72 -10.36 9.63
CA LYS A 88 4.33 -9.92 9.65
C LYS A 88 4.01 -8.88 8.59
N TRP A 89 2.79 -8.94 8.11
CA TRP A 89 2.18 -7.90 7.31
C TRP A 89 1.39 -6.92 8.16
N PHE A 90 1.41 -5.65 7.76
CA PHE A 90 0.64 -4.58 8.38
C PHE A 90 -0.21 -3.89 7.33
N TYR A 91 -1.52 -3.86 7.55
CA TYR A 91 -2.51 -3.22 6.68
C TYR A 91 -3.17 -2.07 7.43
N LYS A 92 -3.02 -0.85 6.92
CA LYS A 92 -3.65 0.36 7.50
C LYS A 92 -4.51 1.06 6.46
N TYR A 93 -5.79 1.20 6.76
CA TYR A 93 -6.75 1.84 5.88
C TYR A 93 -7.29 3.14 6.47
N TYR A 94 -7.37 4.14 5.60
CA TYR A 94 -7.91 5.46 5.88
C TYR A 94 -9.05 5.72 4.89
N SER A 95 -10.26 5.99 5.36
CA SER A 95 -11.37 6.36 4.47
C SER A 95 -11.43 7.86 4.19
N ARG A 96 -11.08 8.70 5.17
CA ARG A 96 -11.17 10.15 5.05
C ARG A 96 -9.98 10.87 5.70
N PRO A 97 -9.51 11.99 5.12
CA PRO A 97 -8.34 12.72 5.60
C PRO A 97 -8.44 13.26 7.03
N ASP A 98 -9.65 13.53 7.49
CA ASP A 98 -9.97 14.11 8.80
C ASP A 98 -10.16 13.06 9.91
N LYS A 99 -10.13 11.77 9.56
CA LYS A 99 -10.31 10.67 10.49
C LYS A 99 -9.00 9.91 10.76
N LEU A 100 -8.90 9.40 11.99
CA LEU A 100 -7.91 8.39 12.33
C LEU A 100 -8.12 7.12 11.51
N ILE A 101 -7.10 6.25 11.53
CA ILE A 101 -7.09 4.94 10.86
C ILE A 101 -8.42 4.22 11.11
N GLN A 102 -9.12 3.87 10.03
CA GLN A 102 -10.39 3.14 10.14
C GLN A 102 -10.17 1.67 10.43
N PHE A 103 -9.09 1.12 9.89
CA PHE A 103 -8.75 -0.28 10.03
C PHE A 103 -7.24 -0.47 10.08
N GLU A 104 -6.79 -1.20 11.09
CA GLU A 104 -5.40 -1.61 11.26
C GLU A 104 -5.41 -3.09 11.62
N ARG A 105 -4.67 -3.89 10.85
CA ARG A 105 -4.52 -5.32 11.12
C ARG A 105 -3.12 -5.78 10.80
N GLU A 106 -2.73 -6.80 11.56
CA GLU A 106 -1.50 -7.55 11.40
C GLU A 106 -1.82 -8.97 10.99
N TYR A 107 -0.98 -9.55 10.14
CA TYR A 107 -1.12 -10.93 9.69
C TYR A 107 0.24 -11.59 9.57
N ASP A 108 0.28 -12.90 9.78
CA ASP A 108 1.48 -13.69 9.52
C ASP A 108 1.86 -13.65 8.03
N LYS A 109 3.15 -13.83 7.75
CA LYS A 109 3.74 -13.75 6.40
C LYS A 109 2.93 -14.49 5.34
N GLU A 110 2.48 -15.70 5.66
CA GLU A 110 1.81 -16.63 4.74
C GLU A 110 0.43 -16.13 4.29
N LEU A 111 -0.20 -15.25 5.08
CA LEU A 111 -1.57 -14.78 4.84
C LEU A 111 -1.61 -13.48 4.02
N GLY A 112 -0.47 -12.85 3.71
CA GLY A 112 -0.41 -11.52 3.10
C GLY A 112 -1.33 -11.34 1.89
N ILE A 113 -1.14 -12.12 0.84
CA ILE A 113 -1.91 -11.99 -0.42
C ILE A 113 -3.40 -12.36 -0.21
N GLU A 114 -3.69 -13.38 0.60
CA GLU A 114 -5.07 -13.75 0.91
C GLU A 114 -5.80 -12.58 1.60
N LYS A 115 -5.16 -11.97 2.60
CA LYS A 115 -5.73 -10.85 3.36
C LYS A 115 -5.81 -9.57 2.53
N PHE A 116 -4.86 -9.35 1.63
CA PHE A 116 -4.98 -8.32 0.61
C PHE A 116 -6.25 -8.49 -0.23
N ASN A 117 -6.52 -9.68 -0.76
CA ASN A 117 -7.73 -9.94 -1.55
C ASN A 117 -9.02 -9.75 -0.74
N GLN A 118 -9.04 -10.24 0.51
CA GLN A 118 -10.17 -10.01 1.42
C GLN A 118 -10.39 -8.52 1.66
N PHE A 119 -9.31 -7.75 1.84
CA PHE A 119 -9.37 -6.32 2.02
C PHE A 119 -9.94 -5.61 0.78
N ILE A 120 -9.38 -5.86 -0.40
CA ILE A 120 -9.85 -5.27 -1.67
C ILE A 120 -11.34 -5.55 -1.89
N SER A 121 -11.78 -6.78 -1.64
CA SER A 121 -13.20 -7.15 -1.70
C SER A 121 -14.05 -6.39 -0.68
N PHE A 122 -13.58 -6.29 0.57
CA PHE A 122 -14.29 -5.61 1.66
C PHE A 122 -14.50 -4.11 1.40
N VAL A 123 -13.48 -3.42 0.89
CA VAL A 123 -13.58 -1.98 0.53
C VAL A 123 -14.12 -1.75 -0.88
N LYS A 124 -14.45 -2.82 -1.62
CA LYS A 124 -15.01 -2.80 -2.98
C LYS A 124 -14.11 -2.14 -4.02
N TRP A 125 -12.79 -2.29 -3.86
CA TRP A 125 -11.79 -1.80 -4.80
C TRP A 125 -11.58 -2.71 -6.00
#